data_AF-A0A7X7BZU7-F1
#
_entry.id   AF-A0A7X7BZU7-F1
#
_cell.length_a   1.000
_cell.length_b   1.000
_cell.length_c   1.000
_cell.angle_alpha   90.00
_cell.angle_beta   90.00
_cell.angle_gamma   90.00
#
_symmetry.space_group_name_H-M   'P 1'
#
loop_
_entity.id
_entity.type
_entity.pdbx_description
1 polymer ?
#
loop_
_entity_poly.entity_id
_entity_poly.type
_entity_poly.pdbx_seq_one_letter_code
_entity_poly.pdbx_strand_id
1 'polypeptide(L)'
;MLIYICADNNGLSPYAESNLSDVVKGYLPKKIGDDEVLMVFVDNGKDAPSLKRYFSLSNEVVYEEIIKIYPQNFNSADAFNLRQVLDEAQAFCPSEHRGLILWSHGTGWLPPGYYSNPTDLYTKSFALDNSQEIDIKDLHNAINGHYDYLVFDCCLMSTAEVAYQLRDKVDYIVASAAEVLAESFNYEQIMSDLFLHNEDTLEDNLIHLCKLYYDLYNNQENIAYRSATISLIDTKWLDELADVCKQIYGSAGEKMKLVDSDNVQKFYTGNKGWFYDLQDYISQFASQEEIEQLKSTLAKAIPYKNATLMLLGLYRINYHCGLSTYIPIPMATNLNIYYKTLDWDKYTGAL
;
A
#
# COMPACT_ATOMS: atom_id res chain seq x y z
N MET A 1 -0.25 -14.98 8.97
CA MET A 1 -0.53 -13.57 8.58
C MET A 1 -0.49 -12.66 9.81
N LEU A 2 0.00 -11.43 9.65
CA LEU A 2 -0.12 -10.35 10.63
C LEU A 2 -0.90 -9.15 10.05
N ILE A 3 -1.85 -8.63 10.81
CA ILE A 3 -2.51 -7.34 10.54
C ILE A 3 -1.95 -6.32 11.53
N TYR A 4 -1.37 -5.22 11.02
CA TYR A 4 -0.80 -4.14 11.82
C TYR A 4 -1.69 -2.90 11.72
N ILE A 5 -2.40 -2.57 12.80
CA ILE A 5 -3.36 -1.46 12.86
C ILE A 5 -2.76 -0.32 13.68
N CYS A 6 -2.37 0.76 12.99
CA CYS A 6 -1.89 2.00 13.59
C CYS A 6 -3.01 3.06 13.52
N ALA A 7 -3.75 3.22 14.61
CA ALA A 7 -4.97 4.03 14.67
C ALA A 7 -5.01 5.08 15.80
N ASP A 8 -3.92 5.25 16.58
CA ASP A 8 -3.77 6.38 17.51
C ASP A 8 -3.49 7.70 16.77
N ASN A 9 -4.50 8.16 16.03
CA ASN A 9 -4.40 9.34 15.18
C ASN A 9 -5.75 10.03 14.98
N ASN A 10 -5.77 10.99 14.05
CA ASN A 10 -6.79 12.01 13.90
C ASN A 10 -8.11 11.53 13.24
N GLY A 11 -8.69 10.44 13.73
CA GLY A 11 -10.07 10.06 13.42
C GLY A 11 -10.25 8.65 12.86
N LEU A 12 -9.19 7.85 12.75
CA LEU A 12 -9.28 6.49 12.23
C LEU A 12 -9.62 5.42 13.30
N SER A 13 -9.46 5.73 14.59
CA SER A 13 -9.78 4.81 15.71
C SER A 13 -11.16 4.11 15.61
N PRO A 14 -12.28 4.79 15.26
CA PRO A 14 -13.56 4.11 15.07
C PRO A 14 -13.59 3.10 13.91
N TYR A 15 -12.83 3.36 12.84
CA TYR A 15 -12.73 2.46 11.68
C TYR A 15 -11.87 1.24 12.01
N ALA A 16 -10.80 1.42 12.81
CA ALA A 16 -10.02 0.30 13.33
C ALA A 16 -10.87 -0.67 14.17
N GLU A 17 -11.78 -0.16 15.00
CA GLU A 17 -12.72 -0.99 15.78
C GLU A 17 -13.70 -1.74 14.86
N SER A 18 -14.22 -1.09 13.82
CA SER A 18 -15.08 -1.73 12.82
C SER A 18 -14.34 -2.83 12.05
N ASN A 19 -13.13 -2.55 11.57
CA ASN A 19 -12.30 -3.51 10.84
C ASN A 19 -11.94 -4.71 11.71
N LEU A 20 -11.59 -4.50 12.98
CA LEU A 20 -11.32 -5.60 13.90
C LEU A 20 -12.58 -6.46 14.13
N SER A 21 -13.76 -5.84 14.21
CA SER A 21 -15.04 -6.54 14.29
C SER A 21 -15.30 -7.40 13.04
N ASP A 22 -14.96 -6.89 11.86
CA ASP A 22 -15.15 -7.62 10.60
C ASP A 22 -14.11 -8.73 10.42
N VAL A 23 -12.86 -8.52 10.86
CA VAL A 23 -11.83 -9.59 10.93
C VAL A 23 -12.32 -10.78 11.74
N VAL A 24 -12.95 -10.55 12.90
CA VAL A 24 -13.42 -11.66 13.76
C VAL A 24 -14.71 -12.31 13.29
N LYS A 25 -15.46 -11.69 12.36
CA LYS A 25 -16.62 -12.31 11.69
C LYS A 25 -16.21 -13.10 10.45
N GLY A 26 -15.08 -12.76 9.84
CA GLY A 26 -14.52 -13.46 8.70
C GLY A 26 -13.90 -14.80 9.05
N TYR A 27 -13.16 -15.38 8.10
CA TYR A 27 -12.42 -16.61 8.33
C TYR A 27 -11.39 -16.46 9.45
N LEU A 28 -11.38 -17.42 10.39
CA LEU A 28 -10.39 -17.51 11.45
C LEU A 28 -9.76 -18.91 11.49
N PRO A 29 -8.41 -19.00 11.46
CA PRO A 29 -7.72 -20.27 11.63
C PRO A 29 -8.11 -20.98 12.92
N LYS A 30 -8.11 -22.32 12.91
CA LYS A 30 -8.34 -23.12 14.12
C LYS A 30 -7.11 -23.13 14.99
N LYS A 31 -7.30 -23.26 16.31
CA LYS A 31 -6.17 -23.41 17.24
C LYS A 31 -5.34 -24.67 17.01
N ILE A 32 -6.02 -25.77 16.66
CA ILE A 32 -5.44 -27.11 16.51
C ILE A 32 -5.92 -27.66 15.17
N GLY A 33 -4.99 -28.17 14.37
CA GLY A 33 -5.27 -28.86 13.11
C GLY A 33 -5.16 -27.99 11.86
N ASP A 34 -4.97 -26.68 12.02
CA ASP A 34 -4.63 -25.77 10.92
C ASP A 34 -3.17 -25.32 11.10
N ASP A 35 -2.45 -25.21 9.98
CA ASP A 35 -1.07 -24.66 9.93
C ASP A 35 -1.08 -23.13 9.77
N GLU A 36 -2.27 -22.53 9.80
CA GLU A 36 -2.51 -21.11 9.59
C GLU A 36 -2.61 -20.36 10.94
N VAL A 37 -2.06 -19.15 10.98
CA VAL A 37 -2.09 -18.29 12.16
C VAL A 37 -2.43 -16.85 11.78
N LEU A 38 -3.42 -16.30 12.48
CA LEU A 38 -3.78 -14.88 12.45
C LEU A 38 -3.25 -14.19 13.70
N MET A 39 -2.38 -13.20 13.50
CA MET A 39 -2.00 -12.23 14.52
C MET A 39 -2.50 -10.85 14.13
N VAL A 40 -2.87 -10.06 15.14
CA VAL A 40 -3.28 -8.66 14.96
C VAL A 40 -2.56 -7.83 16.02
N PHE A 41 -1.81 -6.83 15.55
CA PHE A 41 -1.33 -5.74 16.38
C PHE A 41 -2.31 -4.57 16.26
N VAL A 42 -2.74 -4.02 17.40
CA VAL A 42 -3.64 -2.85 17.43
C VAL A 42 -3.12 -1.81 18.40
N ASP A 43 -3.04 -0.59 17.88
CA ASP A 43 -2.94 0.64 18.65
C ASP A 43 -4.07 1.58 18.24
N ASN A 44 -5.03 1.79 19.16
CA ASN A 44 -6.26 2.55 18.90
C ASN A 44 -6.33 3.89 19.65
N GLY A 45 -5.27 4.26 20.38
CA GLY A 45 -5.19 5.45 21.23
C GLY A 45 -6.09 5.45 22.48
N LYS A 46 -6.88 4.40 22.70
CA LYS A 46 -7.80 4.25 23.85
C LYS A 46 -7.28 3.26 24.87
N ASP A 47 -6.84 2.11 24.40
CA ASP A 47 -6.30 1.02 25.19
C ASP A 47 -4.77 0.96 25.03
N ALA A 48 -4.11 0.20 25.91
CA ALA A 48 -2.69 -0.08 25.72
C ALA A 48 -2.50 -0.90 24.44
N PRO A 49 -1.54 -0.55 23.55
CA PRO A 49 -1.34 -1.29 22.32
C PRO A 49 -1.03 -2.76 22.60
N SER A 50 -1.47 -3.66 21.73
CA SER A 50 -1.32 -5.09 21.98
C SER A 50 -1.15 -5.91 20.71
N LEU A 51 -0.36 -6.98 20.82
CA LEU A 51 -0.27 -8.04 19.83
C LEU A 51 -1.08 -9.23 20.33
N LYS A 52 -2.05 -9.67 19.54
CA LYS A 52 -2.97 -10.76 19.86
C LYS A 52 -3.00 -11.80 18.76
N ARG A 53 -3.27 -13.04 19.12
CA ARG A 53 -3.64 -14.11 18.18
C ARG A 53 -5.16 -14.30 18.22
N TYR A 54 -5.78 -14.38 17.05
CA TYR A 54 -7.19 -14.70 16.90
C TYR A 54 -7.34 -16.10 16.28
N PHE A 55 -8.28 -16.89 16.80
CA PHE A 55 -8.56 -18.24 16.29
C PHE A 55 -9.97 -18.70 16.64
N SER A 56 -10.44 -19.71 15.92
CA SER A 56 -11.69 -20.41 16.21
C SER A 56 -11.44 -21.77 16.87
N LEU A 57 -12.42 -22.27 17.64
CA LEU A 57 -12.49 -23.67 18.05
C LEU A 57 -13.60 -24.39 17.26
N SER A 58 -13.76 -25.70 17.48
CA SER A 58 -14.69 -26.58 16.73
C SER A 58 -16.18 -26.18 16.77
N ASN A 59 -16.55 -25.17 17.56
CA ASN A 59 -17.90 -24.63 17.70
C ASN A 59 -18.06 -23.22 17.09
N GLU A 60 -17.10 -22.78 16.26
CA GLU A 60 -17.09 -21.45 15.62
C GLU A 60 -17.09 -20.28 16.62
N VAL A 61 -16.76 -20.55 17.89
CA VAL A 61 -16.55 -19.50 18.89
C VAL A 61 -15.18 -18.88 18.66
N VAL A 62 -15.16 -17.56 18.55
CA VAL A 62 -13.96 -16.74 18.43
C VAL A 62 -13.25 -16.66 19.77
N TYR A 63 -11.94 -16.85 19.74
CA TYR A 63 -11.05 -16.64 20.88
C TYR A 63 -9.94 -15.66 20.53
N GLU A 64 -9.55 -14.86 21.50
CA GLU A 64 -8.35 -14.03 21.46
C GLU A 64 -7.34 -14.50 22.52
N GLU A 65 -6.07 -14.54 22.15
CA GLU A 65 -4.95 -14.80 23.03
C GLU A 65 -4.00 -13.60 22.99
N ILE A 66 -3.82 -12.94 24.13
CA ILE A 66 -2.91 -11.80 24.25
C ILE A 66 -1.48 -12.35 24.25
N ILE A 67 -0.71 -12.00 23.23
CA ILE A 67 0.72 -12.36 23.14
C ILE A 67 1.54 -11.33 23.91
N LYS A 68 1.23 -10.05 23.73
CA LYS A 68 1.92 -8.95 24.42
C LYS A 68 1.06 -7.70 24.52
N ILE A 69 1.25 -6.98 25.61
CA ILE A 69 0.73 -5.62 25.84
C ILE A 69 1.93 -4.69 25.89
N TYR A 70 1.87 -3.58 25.17
CA TYR A 70 2.90 -2.56 25.10
C TYR A 70 2.56 -1.37 26.02
N PRO A 71 3.54 -0.54 26.40
CA PRO A 71 3.27 0.69 27.14
C PRO A 71 2.33 1.64 26.38
N GLN A 72 1.54 2.44 27.09
CA GLN A 72 0.59 3.38 26.47
C GLN A 72 1.27 4.44 25.56
N ASN A 73 2.55 4.72 25.79
CA ASN A 73 3.33 5.66 24.98
C ASN A 73 4.11 4.96 23.86
N PHE A 74 3.78 3.71 23.54
CA PHE A 74 4.32 3.02 22.38
C PHE A 74 3.85 3.73 21.13
N ASN A 75 4.79 4.15 20.27
CA ASN A 75 4.46 4.82 19.03
C ASN A 75 4.43 3.79 17.90
N SER A 76 3.25 3.51 17.37
CA SER A 76 3.04 2.53 16.31
C SER A 76 3.45 3.01 14.93
N ALA A 77 3.74 4.31 14.80
CA ALA A 77 4.29 4.93 13.59
C ALA A 77 5.81 5.19 13.70
N ASP A 78 6.50 4.51 14.61
CA ASP A 78 7.96 4.45 14.67
C ASP A 78 8.48 3.15 14.02
N ALA A 79 9.49 3.26 13.15
CA ALA A 79 10.01 2.13 12.39
C ALA A 79 10.64 1.04 13.27
N PHE A 80 11.28 1.43 14.39
CA PHE A 80 11.87 0.48 15.33
C PHE A 80 10.79 -0.30 16.09
N ASN A 81 9.74 0.37 16.50
CA ASN A 81 8.56 -0.23 17.14
C ASN A 81 7.80 -1.16 16.17
N LEU A 82 7.61 -0.75 14.91
CA LEU A 82 7.04 -1.63 13.87
C LEU A 82 7.88 -2.90 13.72
N ARG A 83 9.20 -2.74 13.56
CA ARG A 83 10.15 -3.86 13.49
C ARG A 83 10.04 -4.79 14.70
N GLN A 84 9.95 -4.22 15.91
CA GLN A 84 9.79 -4.99 17.13
C GLN A 84 8.55 -5.88 17.08
N VAL A 85 7.40 -5.33 16.65
CA VAL A 85 6.15 -6.09 16.53
C VAL A 85 6.28 -7.21 15.51
N LEU A 86 6.88 -6.93 14.34
CA LEU A 86 7.09 -7.94 13.29
C LEU A 86 7.99 -9.09 13.77
N ASP A 87 9.11 -8.77 14.42
CA ASP A 87 10.05 -9.77 14.94
C ASP A 87 9.41 -10.60 16.07
N GLU A 88 8.59 -9.99 16.92
CA GLU A 88 7.89 -10.69 18.01
C GLU A 88 6.79 -11.61 17.49
N ALA A 89 6.04 -11.18 16.47
CA ALA A 89 5.07 -12.02 15.78
C ALA A 89 5.76 -13.25 15.14
N GLN A 90 6.88 -13.02 14.45
CA GLN A 90 7.66 -14.08 13.81
C GLN A 90 8.29 -15.04 14.83
N ALA A 91 8.77 -14.54 15.96
CA ALA A 91 9.34 -15.36 17.03
C ALA A 91 8.26 -16.22 17.71
N PHE A 92 7.04 -15.68 17.87
CA PHE A 92 5.92 -16.40 18.44
C PHE A 92 5.41 -17.52 17.50
N CYS A 93 5.29 -17.22 16.21
CA CYS A 93 4.85 -18.19 15.21
C CYS A 93 5.72 -18.12 13.96
N PRO A 94 6.81 -18.90 13.91
CA PRO A 94 7.63 -19.02 12.72
C PRO A 94 6.82 -19.66 11.59
N SER A 95 6.73 -18.97 10.46
CA SER A 95 6.07 -19.48 9.26
C SER A 95 6.98 -19.44 8.02
N GLU A 96 6.80 -20.43 7.15
CA GLU A 96 7.36 -20.47 5.79
C GLU A 96 6.68 -19.42 4.90
N HIS A 97 5.36 -19.29 5.04
CA HIS A 97 4.52 -18.37 4.28
C HIS A 97 4.04 -17.20 5.13
N ARG A 98 4.18 -15.96 4.64
CA ARG A 98 3.93 -14.75 5.45
C ARG A 98 3.17 -13.70 4.68
N GLY A 99 2.00 -13.35 5.22
CA GLY A 99 1.22 -12.19 4.80
C GLY A 99 1.30 -11.06 5.81
N LEU A 100 1.36 -9.82 5.32
CA LEU A 100 1.31 -8.60 6.13
C LEU A 100 0.22 -7.66 5.61
N ILE A 101 -0.60 -7.12 6.51
CA ILE A 101 -1.51 -6.01 6.22
C ILE A 101 -1.08 -4.81 7.05
N LEU A 102 -0.90 -3.68 6.39
CA LEU A 102 -0.51 -2.42 6.99
C LEU A 102 -1.68 -1.44 6.90
N TRP A 103 -2.33 -1.17 8.03
CA TRP A 103 -3.52 -0.34 8.12
C TRP A 103 -3.25 0.97 8.85
N SER A 104 -3.45 2.10 8.16
CA SER A 104 -3.35 3.45 8.74
C SER A 104 -3.65 4.54 7.70
N HIS A 105 -3.12 5.75 7.91
CA HIS A 105 -2.88 6.71 6.84
C HIS A 105 -1.69 6.29 5.96
N GLY A 106 -1.69 6.81 4.73
CA GLY A 106 -0.61 6.63 3.76
C GLY A 106 -0.51 7.85 2.86
N THR A 107 0.71 8.16 2.43
CA THR A 107 1.03 9.28 1.53
C THR A 107 2.11 8.87 0.53
N GLY A 108 2.20 7.58 0.23
CA GLY A 108 3.09 7.01 -0.77
C GLY A 108 4.56 7.18 -0.42
N TRP A 109 5.32 7.64 -1.41
CA TRP A 109 6.77 7.81 -1.30
C TRP A 109 7.19 9.14 -0.68
N LEU A 110 6.26 10.07 -0.46
CA LEU A 110 6.57 11.42 0.01
C LEU A 110 7.41 11.34 1.29
N PRO A 111 8.41 12.23 1.45
CA PRO A 111 9.13 12.30 2.69
C PRO A 111 8.16 12.68 3.80
N PRO A 112 8.38 12.19 5.03
CA PRO A 112 7.60 12.60 6.18
C PRO A 112 7.46 14.13 6.17
N GLY A 113 6.24 14.62 5.91
CA GLY A 113 5.80 16.02 6.13
C GLY A 113 5.03 16.63 5.03
N TYR A 114 5.40 16.14 3.87
CA TYR A 114 5.28 16.94 2.69
C TYR A 114 3.81 17.10 2.29
N TYR A 115 3.02 16.06 2.54
CA TYR A 115 1.60 16.02 2.20
C TYR A 115 0.77 17.07 2.96
N SER A 116 1.10 17.36 4.22
CA SER A 116 0.37 18.32 5.06
C SER A 116 0.97 19.73 5.00
N ASN A 117 2.29 19.86 4.89
CA ASN A 117 2.96 21.14 4.73
C ASN A 117 4.02 21.06 3.61
N PRO A 118 3.71 21.49 2.38
CA PRO A 118 4.60 21.39 1.21
C PRO A 118 5.80 22.35 1.24
N THR A 119 6.12 22.93 2.40
CA THR A 119 7.30 23.76 2.66
C THR A 119 8.21 23.19 3.75
N ASP A 120 7.73 22.21 4.51
CA ASP A 120 8.43 21.57 5.62
C ASP A 120 8.69 20.09 5.31
N LEU A 121 9.87 19.61 5.69
CA LEU A 121 10.21 18.18 5.68
C LEU A 121 9.80 17.49 7.00
N TYR A 122 8.61 17.80 7.54
CA TYR A 122 8.13 17.27 8.83
C TYR A 122 6.76 16.55 8.78
N THR A 123 6.81 15.21 8.79
CA THR A 123 5.80 14.10 8.94
C THR A 123 4.52 14.02 8.06
N LYS A 124 4.41 12.96 7.23
CA LYS A 124 3.67 12.61 5.96
C LYS A 124 4.28 11.41 5.11
N SER A 125 4.19 10.08 5.40
CA SER A 125 4.65 8.87 4.63
C SER A 125 3.73 7.62 4.83
N PHE A 126 4.08 6.57 5.61
CA PHE A 126 3.16 5.50 6.05
C PHE A 126 2.94 5.51 7.57
N ALA A 127 1.75 5.11 8.01
CA ALA A 127 1.28 5.20 9.39
C ALA A 127 0.99 6.65 9.81
N LEU A 128 0.41 6.83 10.99
CA LEU A 128 0.40 8.10 11.70
C LEU A 128 0.08 7.80 13.15
N ASP A 129 0.94 8.28 14.04
CA ASP A 129 0.75 8.23 15.48
C ASP A 129 1.63 9.31 16.11
N ASN A 130 1.07 10.10 17.03
CA ASN A 130 1.78 11.19 17.70
C ASN A 130 2.49 12.17 16.75
N SER A 131 1.88 12.40 15.57
CA SER A 131 2.46 13.22 14.49
C SER A 131 3.80 12.69 13.95
N GLN A 132 4.14 11.42 14.17
CA GLN A 132 5.24 10.72 13.54
C GLN A 132 4.71 9.74 12.51
N GLU A 133 5.55 9.44 11.52
CA GLU A 133 5.31 8.32 10.63
C GLU A 133 6.55 7.85 9.87
N ILE A 134 6.38 6.76 9.14
CA ILE A 134 7.43 5.85 8.71
C ILE A 134 7.80 6.12 7.25
N ASP A 135 8.97 6.73 7.05
CA ASP A 135 9.60 6.89 5.74
C ASP A 135 9.69 5.53 5.02
N ILE A 136 9.47 5.51 3.71
CA ILE A 136 9.44 4.25 2.95
C ILE A 136 10.76 3.47 3.02
N LYS A 137 11.91 4.13 3.16
CA LYS A 137 13.21 3.46 3.36
C LYS A 137 13.32 2.86 4.75
N ASP A 138 12.74 3.53 5.75
CA ASP A 138 12.69 3.01 7.12
C ASP A 138 11.69 1.84 7.22
N LEU A 139 10.57 1.89 6.49
CA LEU A 139 9.64 0.77 6.35
C LEU A 139 10.34 -0.44 5.71
N HIS A 140 11.08 -0.23 4.62
CA HIS A 140 11.89 -1.28 3.98
C HIS A 140 12.86 -1.93 4.99
N ASN A 141 13.50 -1.14 5.85
CA ASN A 141 14.44 -1.66 6.86
C ASN A 141 13.71 -2.36 8.03
N ALA A 142 12.51 -1.89 8.38
CA ALA A 142 11.69 -2.46 9.43
C ALA A 142 11.06 -3.80 9.02
N ILE A 143 10.77 -4.01 7.74
CA ILE A 143 10.32 -5.31 7.23
C ILE A 143 11.50 -6.29 7.22
N ASN A 144 11.47 -7.24 8.15
CA ASN A 144 12.48 -8.28 8.28
C ASN A 144 12.13 -9.55 7.51
N GLY A 145 13.13 -10.12 6.84
CA GLY A 145 12.92 -11.31 6.03
C GLY A 145 12.07 -11.01 4.80
N HIS A 146 11.31 -12.01 4.37
CA HIS A 146 10.51 -11.99 3.16
C HIS A 146 9.04 -12.27 3.49
N TYR A 147 8.15 -11.60 2.78
CA TYR A 147 6.70 -11.79 2.84
C TYR A 147 6.17 -12.20 1.47
N ASP A 148 5.25 -13.16 1.43
CA ASP A 148 4.63 -13.58 0.19
C ASP A 148 3.73 -12.46 -0.35
N TYR A 149 3.11 -11.68 0.55
CA TYR A 149 2.36 -10.51 0.16
C TYR A 149 2.31 -9.43 1.24
N LEU A 150 2.11 -8.19 0.78
CA LEU A 150 1.86 -7.00 1.59
C LEU A 150 0.63 -6.27 1.05
N VAL A 151 -0.38 -6.08 1.91
CA VAL A 151 -1.55 -5.24 1.60
C VAL A 151 -1.40 -3.90 2.32
N PHE A 152 -1.35 -2.83 1.54
CA PHE A 152 -1.51 -1.48 2.07
C PHE A 152 -2.98 -1.11 2.10
N ASP A 153 -3.57 -1.11 3.29
CA ASP A 153 -4.90 -0.58 3.52
C ASP A 153 -4.79 0.89 3.95
N CYS A 154 -4.27 1.69 3.02
CA CYS A 154 -4.05 3.12 3.18
C CYS A 154 -3.86 3.81 1.81
N CYS A 155 -3.93 5.14 1.81
CA CYS A 155 -3.90 5.95 0.60
C CYS A 155 -2.53 5.92 -0.11
N LEU A 156 -2.55 6.03 -1.45
CA LEU A 156 -1.41 6.44 -2.27
C LEU A 156 -0.18 5.51 -2.24
N MET A 157 -0.34 4.25 -1.84
CA MET A 157 0.79 3.31 -1.74
C MET A 157 1.10 2.55 -3.04
N SER A 158 0.22 2.59 -4.04
CA SER A 158 0.50 2.01 -5.37
C SER A 158 1.29 3.00 -6.23
N THR A 159 2.57 3.14 -5.91
CA THR A 159 3.51 4.00 -6.65
C THR A 159 4.70 3.18 -7.10
N ALA A 160 5.30 3.54 -8.24
CA ALA A 160 6.51 2.88 -8.74
C ALA A 160 7.65 2.95 -7.71
N GLU A 161 7.75 4.07 -7.02
CA GLU A 161 8.74 4.33 -5.99
C GLU A 161 8.57 3.42 -4.77
N VAL A 162 7.36 3.33 -4.22
CA VAL A 162 7.06 2.46 -3.07
C VAL A 162 7.26 0.99 -3.44
N ALA A 163 6.68 0.56 -4.56
CA ALA A 163 6.77 -0.81 -5.03
C ALA A 163 8.23 -1.23 -5.26
N TYR A 164 9.01 -0.37 -5.93
CA TYR A 164 10.42 -0.65 -6.20
C TYR A 164 11.25 -0.63 -4.92
N GLN A 165 10.97 0.27 -3.97
CA GLN A 165 11.70 0.34 -2.69
C GLN A 165 11.51 -0.90 -1.82
N LEU A 166 10.40 -1.64 -1.98
CA LEU A 166 10.06 -2.84 -1.21
C LEU A 166 10.21 -4.16 -1.99
N ARG A 167 10.66 -4.10 -3.25
CA ARG A 167 10.63 -5.23 -4.19
C ARG A 167 11.41 -6.47 -3.73
N ASP A 168 12.41 -6.29 -2.87
CA ASP A 168 13.26 -7.36 -2.34
C ASP A 168 12.76 -7.92 -0.99
N LYS A 169 11.64 -7.41 -0.48
CA LYS A 169 11.02 -7.82 0.79
C LYS A 169 9.72 -8.59 0.63
N VAL A 170 9.07 -8.45 -0.53
CA VAL A 170 7.71 -8.94 -0.73
C VAL A 170 7.54 -9.48 -2.14
N ASP A 171 6.83 -10.60 -2.35
CA ASP A 171 6.51 -11.09 -3.72
C ASP A 171 5.34 -10.31 -4.37
N TYR A 172 4.27 -10.06 -3.61
CA TYR A 172 3.10 -9.33 -4.11
C TYR A 172 2.74 -8.13 -3.25
N ILE A 173 2.37 -7.01 -3.86
CA ILE A 173 1.86 -5.82 -3.16
C ILE A 173 0.45 -5.50 -3.65
N VAL A 174 -0.49 -5.33 -2.72
CA VAL A 174 -1.83 -4.82 -3.01
C VAL A 174 -1.94 -3.40 -2.47
N ALA A 175 -2.27 -2.44 -3.33
CA ALA A 175 -2.35 -1.03 -2.93
C ALA A 175 -3.26 -0.19 -3.84
N SER A 176 -3.68 0.97 -3.33
CA SER A 176 -4.38 2.01 -4.10
C SER A 176 -3.39 3.06 -4.63
N ALA A 177 -3.56 3.48 -5.89
CA ALA A 177 -2.79 4.58 -6.47
C ALA A 177 -3.29 5.96 -6.01
N ALA A 178 -4.52 6.02 -5.49
CA ALA A 178 -5.21 7.23 -5.07
C ALA A 178 -5.57 7.22 -3.57
N GLU A 179 -6.22 8.30 -3.12
CA GLU A 179 -6.88 8.36 -1.81
C GLU A 179 -7.96 7.26 -1.70
N VAL A 180 -7.96 6.54 -0.57
CA VAL A 180 -8.98 5.53 -0.24
C VAL A 180 -10.02 6.12 0.72
N LEU A 181 -11.22 5.57 0.72
CA LEU A 181 -12.26 5.91 1.69
C LEU A 181 -11.97 5.24 3.04
N ALA A 182 -12.46 5.83 4.12
CA ALA A 182 -12.13 5.39 5.48
C ALA A 182 -12.68 4.00 5.83
N GLU A 183 -13.72 3.56 5.11
CA GLU A 183 -14.42 2.28 5.30
C GLU A 183 -13.56 1.04 4.95
N SER A 184 -12.36 1.20 4.35
CA SER A 184 -11.39 0.09 4.19
C SER A 184 -11.83 -1.08 3.29
N PHE A 185 -11.02 -2.14 3.25
CA PHE A 185 -11.48 -3.46 2.80
C PHE A 185 -12.59 -3.99 3.72
N ASN A 186 -13.53 -4.75 3.15
CA ASN A 186 -14.46 -5.56 3.93
C ASN A 186 -13.76 -6.82 4.45
N TYR A 187 -13.15 -6.73 5.63
CA TYR A 187 -12.39 -7.82 6.25
C TYR A 187 -13.20 -9.10 6.39
N GLU A 188 -14.50 -9.03 6.72
CA GLU A 188 -15.35 -10.22 6.84
C GLU A 188 -15.32 -11.09 5.57
N GLN A 189 -15.24 -10.47 4.39
CA GLN A 189 -15.22 -11.16 3.10
C GLN A 189 -13.83 -11.57 2.62
N ILE A 190 -12.79 -10.79 2.93
CA ILE A 190 -11.45 -11.02 2.38
C ILE A 190 -10.58 -11.94 3.25
N MET A 191 -10.98 -12.22 4.50
CA MET A 191 -10.15 -12.98 5.43
C MET A 191 -9.79 -14.38 4.92
N SER A 192 -10.63 -15.04 4.12
CA SER A 192 -10.29 -16.35 3.52
C SER A 192 -9.24 -16.23 2.42
N ASP A 193 -9.32 -15.20 1.57
CA ASP A 193 -8.37 -15.00 0.47
C ASP A 193 -6.94 -14.77 0.97
N LEU A 194 -6.81 -14.31 2.21
CA LEU A 194 -5.54 -14.04 2.88
C LEU A 194 -4.84 -15.31 3.42
N PHE A 195 -5.47 -16.49 3.31
CA PHE A 195 -4.86 -17.77 3.62
C PHE A 195 -4.84 -18.67 2.38
N LEU A 196 -3.75 -19.44 2.22
CA LEU A 196 -3.61 -20.34 1.08
C LEU A 196 -4.46 -21.58 1.28
N HIS A 197 -5.53 -21.70 0.50
CA HIS A 197 -6.36 -22.88 0.46
C HIS A 197 -5.97 -23.76 -0.75
N ASN A 198 -6.05 -25.09 -0.59
CA ASN A 198 -5.37 -26.09 -1.43
C ASN A 198 -5.60 -26.02 -2.95
N GLU A 199 -6.62 -25.31 -3.44
CA GLU A 199 -6.99 -25.30 -4.87
C GLU A 199 -6.61 -24.01 -5.61
N ASP A 200 -6.40 -22.89 -4.91
CA ASP A 200 -6.13 -21.57 -5.52
C ASP A 200 -4.67 -21.14 -5.36
N THR A 201 -4.15 -20.37 -6.33
CA THR A 201 -2.83 -19.74 -6.19
C THR A 201 -2.91 -18.49 -5.33
N LEU A 202 -1.79 -18.08 -4.72
CA LEU A 202 -1.73 -16.79 -4.01
C LEU A 202 -2.17 -15.63 -4.90
N GLU A 203 -1.73 -15.62 -6.16
CA GLU A 203 -2.09 -14.58 -7.11
C GLU A 203 -3.59 -14.54 -7.36
N ASP A 204 -4.25 -15.68 -7.57
CA ASP A 204 -5.70 -15.76 -7.78
C ASP A 204 -6.48 -15.23 -6.57
N ASN A 205 -6.05 -15.58 -5.35
CA ASN A 205 -6.63 -15.08 -4.11
C ASN A 205 -6.49 -13.56 -3.99
N LEU A 206 -5.30 -13.02 -4.26
CA LEU A 206 -5.07 -11.58 -4.19
C LEU A 206 -5.84 -10.82 -5.28
N ILE A 207 -6.02 -11.42 -6.46
CA ILE A 207 -6.90 -10.88 -7.52
C ILE A 207 -8.34 -10.85 -7.03
N HIS A 208 -8.81 -11.91 -6.36
CA HIS A 208 -10.15 -11.97 -5.80
C HIS A 208 -10.37 -10.89 -4.73
N LEU A 209 -9.42 -10.74 -3.80
CA LEU A 209 -9.40 -9.67 -2.81
C LEU A 209 -9.49 -8.28 -3.46
N CYS A 210 -8.74 -8.02 -4.54
CA CYS A 210 -8.79 -6.75 -5.26
C CYS A 210 -10.15 -6.51 -5.95
N LYS A 211 -10.80 -7.57 -6.45
CA LYS A 211 -12.15 -7.49 -7.04
C LYS A 211 -13.20 -7.16 -5.98
N LEU A 212 -13.16 -7.83 -4.83
CA LEU A 212 -14.06 -7.54 -3.71
C LEU A 212 -13.95 -6.09 -3.25
N TYR A 213 -12.73 -5.57 -3.11
CA TYR A 213 -12.50 -4.15 -2.80
C TYR A 213 -13.09 -3.23 -3.88
N TYR A 214 -12.79 -3.47 -5.15
CA TYR A 214 -13.31 -2.65 -6.24
C TYR A 214 -14.84 -2.65 -6.29
N ASP A 215 -15.46 -3.83 -6.18
CA ASP A 215 -16.92 -3.98 -6.26
C ASP A 215 -17.62 -3.32 -5.07
N LEU A 216 -17.05 -3.37 -3.86
CA LEU A 216 -17.58 -2.67 -2.68
C LEU A 216 -17.80 -1.19 -2.95
N TYR A 217 -16.83 -0.53 -3.58
CA TYR A 217 -16.92 0.90 -3.87
C TYR A 217 -17.65 1.20 -5.17
N ASN A 218 -17.45 0.41 -6.23
CA ASN A 218 -18.12 0.64 -7.50
C ASN A 218 -19.66 0.52 -7.41
N ASN A 219 -20.15 -0.28 -6.45
CA ASN A 219 -21.58 -0.45 -6.19
C ASN A 219 -22.21 0.66 -5.33
N GLN A 220 -21.44 1.63 -4.82
CA GLN A 220 -21.98 2.73 -4.03
C GLN A 220 -22.90 3.62 -4.87
N GLU A 221 -24.09 3.96 -4.39
CA GLU A 221 -25.03 4.83 -5.12
C GLU A 221 -24.54 6.29 -5.18
N ASN A 222 -23.93 6.76 -4.09
CA ASN A 222 -23.38 8.10 -4.03
C ASN A 222 -22.04 8.17 -4.77
N ILE A 223 -21.97 9.00 -5.80
CA ILE A 223 -20.79 9.17 -6.64
C ILE A 223 -19.54 9.62 -5.86
N ALA A 224 -19.71 10.32 -4.74
CA ALA A 224 -18.59 10.71 -3.87
C ALA A 224 -17.97 9.51 -3.15
N TYR A 225 -18.78 8.48 -2.85
CA TYR A 225 -18.33 7.23 -2.22
C TYR A 225 -18.06 6.12 -3.24
N ARG A 226 -18.47 6.30 -4.52
CA ARG A 226 -18.12 5.42 -5.64
C ARG A 226 -16.72 5.74 -6.16
N SER A 227 -15.73 5.53 -5.31
CA SER A 227 -14.35 5.95 -5.53
C SER A 227 -13.37 4.88 -5.06
N ALA A 228 -12.67 4.24 -5.99
CA ALA A 228 -11.61 3.30 -5.69
C ALA A 228 -10.59 3.24 -6.83
N THR A 229 -9.32 3.05 -6.47
CA THR A 229 -8.30 2.47 -7.34
C THR A 229 -7.67 1.31 -6.58
N ILE A 230 -7.32 0.23 -7.27
CA ILE A 230 -6.69 -0.92 -6.64
C ILE A 230 -5.77 -1.60 -7.65
N SER A 231 -4.63 -2.09 -7.20
CA SER A 231 -3.68 -2.81 -8.02
C SER A 231 -3.03 -3.93 -7.22
N LEU A 232 -2.87 -5.07 -7.89
CA LEU A 232 -1.98 -6.14 -7.48
C LEU A 232 -0.69 -5.99 -8.29
N ILE A 233 0.42 -5.89 -7.58
CA ILE A 233 1.77 -5.69 -8.12
C ILE A 233 2.57 -6.96 -7.83
N ASP A 234 3.17 -7.55 -8.86
CA ASP A 234 4.10 -8.67 -8.76
C ASP A 234 5.53 -8.12 -8.82
N THR A 235 6.22 -8.16 -7.68
CA THR A 235 7.51 -7.46 -7.50
C THR A 235 8.64 -8.10 -8.30
N LYS A 236 8.50 -9.38 -8.68
CA LYS A 236 9.53 -10.10 -9.45
C LYS A 236 9.77 -9.50 -10.82
N TRP A 237 8.82 -8.73 -11.35
CA TRP A 237 8.91 -8.04 -12.63
C TRP A 237 9.31 -6.56 -12.52
N LEU A 238 9.51 -6.03 -11.30
CA LEU A 238 9.79 -4.61 -11.11
C LEU A 238 11.17 -4.20 -11.60
N ASP A 239 12.18 -5.07 -11.56
CA ASP A 239 13.49 -4.79 -12.16
C ASP A 239 13.40 -4.70 -13.69
N GLU A 240 12.63 -5.59 -14.34
CA GLU A 240 12.38 -5.50 -15.80
C GLU A 240 11.62 -4.21 -16.15
N LEU A 241 10.61 -3.84 -15.35
CA LEU A 241 9.89 -2.58 -15.52
C LEU A 241 10.80 -1.36 -15.36
N ALA A 242 11.66 -1.37 -14.34
CA ALA A 242 12.61 -0.30 -14.08
C ALA A 242 13.64 -0.16 -15.21
N ASP A 243 14.11 -1.26 -15.80
CA ASP A 243 15.00 -1.25 -16.96
C ASP A 243 14.36 -0.56 -18.17
N VAL A 244 13.09 -0.87 -18.46
CA VAL A 244 12.34 -0.23 -19.54
C VAL A 244 12.17 1.26 -19.25
N CYS A 245 11.72 1.64 -18.05
CA CYS A 245 11.57 3.04 -17.67
C CYS A 245 12.89 3.81 -17.78
N LYS A 246 14.00 3.22 -17.31
CA LYS A 246 15.35 3.80 -17.41
C LYS A 246 15.76 4.10 -18.85
N GLN A 247 15.52 3.16 -19.76
CA GLN A 247 15.83 3.35 -21.19
C GLN A 247 15.02 4.52 -21.76
N ILE A 248 13.74 4.59 -21.43
CA ILE A 248 12.83 5.64 -21.92
C ILE A 248 13.20 7.00 -21.33
N TYR A 249 13.49 7.10 -20.03
CA TYR A 249 13.95 8.36 -19.42
C TYR A 249 15.28 8.83 -20.03
N GLY A 250 16.21 7.90 -20.28
CA GLY A 250 17.47 8.19 -20.95
C GLY A 250 17.33 8.69 -22.39
N SER A 251 16.34 8.19 -23.14
CA SER A 251 16.06 8.62 -24.53
C SER A 251 15.27 9.94 -24.59
N ALA A 252 14.43 10.22 -23.58
CA ALA A 252 13.56 11.39 -23.53
C ALA A 252 14.33 12.72 -23.46
N GLY A 253 15.41 12.76 -22.68
CA GLY A 253 16.21 13.96 -22.45
C GLY A 253 15.36 15.14 -21.96
N GLU A 254 15.48 16.31 -22.62
CA GLU A 254 14.74 17.52 -22.23
C GLU A 254 13.22 17.40 -22.41
N LYS A 255 12.71 16.46 -23.23
CA LYS A 255 11.26 16.29 -23.43
C LYS A 255 10.53 15.99 -22.12
N MET A 256 11.17 15.23 -21.24
CA MET A 256 10.62 14.85 -19.94
C MET A 256 10.33 16.08 -19.06
N LYS A 257 11.15 17.13 -19.16
CA LYS A 257 11.00 18.38 -18.40
C LYS A 257 9.94 19.33 -18.97
N LEU A 258 9.48 19.07 -20.19
CA LEU A 258 8.48 19.87 -20.88
C LEU A 258 7.05 19.33 -20.70
N VAL A 259 6.90 18.21 -20.00
CA VAL A 259 5.59 17.62 -19.73
C VAL A 259 4.78 18.57 -18.85
N ASP A 260 3.62 18.95 -19.35
CA ASP A 260 2.61 19.64 -18.56
C ASP A 260 1.79 18.60 -17.79
N SER A 261 1.91 18.63 -16.46
CA SER A 261 1.25 17.69 -15.55
C SER A 261 -0.28 17.73 -15.64
N ASP A 262 -0.88 18.81 -16.14
CA ASP A 262 -2.33 18.91 -16.32
C ASP A 262 -2.84 17.97 -17.44
N ASN A 263 -1.96 17.51 -18.33
CA ASN A 263 -2.29 16.54 -19.39
C ASN A 263 -2.11 15.09 -18.96
N VAL A 264 -1.68 14.84 -17.72
CA VAL A 264 -1.45 13.50 -17.20
C VAL A 264 -2.53 13.15 -16.17
N GLN A 265 -3.04 11.92 -16.23
CA GLN A 265 -3.98 11.41 -15.25
C GLN A 265 -3.41 11.55 -13.84
N LYS A 266 -4.15 12.25 -12.98
CA LYS A 266 -3.86 12.43 -11.56
C LYS A 266 -4.61 11.46 -10.67
N PHE A 267 -3.99 11.11 -9.54
CA PHE A 267 -4.58 10.29 -8.47
C PHE A 267 -4.70 11.03 -7.13
N TYR A 268 -4.63 12.35 -7.14
CA TYR A 268 -4.72 13.20 -5.96
C TYR A 268 -5.86 14.23 -6.10
N THR A 269 -6.23 14.81 -4.96
CA THR A 269 -7.17 15.93 -4.90
C THR A 269 -6.50 17.23 -4.45
N GLY A 270 -7.10 18.37 -4.80
CA GLY A 270 -6.57 19.69 -4.44
C GLY A 270 -5.17 19.97 -5.01
N ASN A 271 -4.32 20.62 -4.22
CA ASN A 271 -2.98 21.08 -4.65
C ASN A 271 -1.86 20.05 -4.40
N LYS A 272 -2.18 18.76 -4.39
CA LYS A 272 -1.28 17.66 -3.99
C LYS A 272 -0.63 16.95 -5.17
N GLY A 273 -0.06 17.73 -6.10
CA GLY A 273 0.45 17.31 -7.41
C GLY A 273 1.65 16.39 -7.42
N TRP A 274 1.53 15.18 -6.85
CA TRP A 274 2.66 14.26 -6.66
C TRP A 274 2.43 12.84 -7.18
N PHE A 275 1.19 12.52 -7.57
CA PHE A 275 0.78 11.16 -7.95
C PHE A 275 0.07 11.19 -9.30
N TYR A 276 0.79 10.79 -10.34
CA TYR A 276 0.32 10.73 -11.71
C TYR A 276 0.43 9.32 -12.26
N ASP A 277 -0.43 8.93 -13.19
CA ASP A 277 -0.33 7.62 -13.83
C ASP A 277 1.00 7.44 -14.57
N LEU A 278 1.76 6.39 -14.22
CA LEU A 278 3.10 6.15 -14.77
C LEU A 278 3.09 6.00 -16.29
N GLN A 279 2.14 5.22 -16.83
CA GLN A 279 2.08 4.98 -18.26
C GLN A 279 1.62 6.22 -19.02
N ASP A 280 0.62 6.94 -18.50
CA ASP A 280 0.14 8.18 -19.11
C ASP A 280 1.20 9.28 -19.10
N TYR A 281 2.00 9.36 -18.02
CA TYR A 281 3.15 10.25 -17.94
C TYR A 281 4.19 9.93 -19.01
N ILE A 282 4.62 8.66 -19.12
CA ILE A 282 5.63 8.25 -20.10
C ILE A 282 5.12 8.45 -21.54
N SER A 283 3.80 8.27 -21.76
CA SER A 283 3.15 8.49 -23.07
C SER A 283 3.25 9.93 -23.58
N GLN A 284 3.57 10.90 -22.71
CA GLN A 284 3.74 12.29 -23.14
C GLN A 284 5.03 12.52 -23.95
N PHE A 285 6.01 11.62 -23.88
CA PHE A 285 7.32 11.83 -24.51
C PHE A 285 7.94 10.60 -25.17
N ALA A 286 7.49 9.40 -24.83
CA ALA A 286 7.96 8.15 -25.43
C ALA A 286 7.47 7.96 -26.86
N SER A 287 8.24 7.21 -27.65
CA SER A 287 7.83 6.71 -28.96
C SER A 287 6.81 5.57 -28.84
N GLN A 288 6.15 5.24 -29.96
CA GLN A 288 5.17 4.15 -30.00
C GLN A 288 5.78 2.79 -29.58
N GLU A 289 7.00 2.50 -30.03
CA GLU A 289 7.72 1.26 -29.70
C GLU A 289 8.04 1.17 -28.21
N GLU A 290 8.52 2.28 -27.63
CA GLU A 290 8.78 2.39 -26.18
C GLU A 290 7.50 2.19 -25.36
N ILE A 291 6.37 2.74 -25.81
CA ILE A 291 5.08 2.54 -25.14
C ILE A 291 4.57 1.10 -25.23
N GLU A 292 4.79 0.42 -26.35
CA GLU A 292 4.44 -1.00 -26.49
C GLU A 292 5.29 -1.87 -25.55
N GLN A 293 6.59 -1.59 -25.46
CA GLN A 293 7.49 -2.27 -24.53
C GLN A 293 7.10 -2.03 -23.06
N LEU A 294 6.78 -0.77 -22.71
CA LEU A 294 6.29 -0.42 -21.38
C LEU A 294 5.00 -1.17 -21.04
N LYS A 295 4.01 -1.18 -21.94
CA LYS A 295 2.74 -1.89 -21.76
C LYS A 295 2.94 -3.39 -21.56
N SER A 296 3.81 -4.01 -22.35
CA SER A 296 4.13 -5.44 -22.22
C SER A 296 4.73 -5.77 -20.86
N THR A 297 5.55 -4.87 -20.30
CA THR A 297 6.23 -5.10 -19.02
C THR A 297 5.30 -4.81 -17.84
N LEU A 298 4.50 -3.74 -17.93
CA LEU A 298 3.42 -3.44 -16.97
C LEU A 298 2.40 -4.57 -16.88
N ALA A 299 2.07 -5.24 -17.98
CA ALA A 299 1.13 -6.36 -17.96
C ALA A 299 1.64 -7.57 -17.16
N LYS A 300 2.96 -7.72 -17.00
CA LYS A 300 3.58 -8.73 -16.13
C LYS A 300 3.61 -8.26 -14.68
N ALA A 301 4.08 -7.02 -14.46
CA ALA A 301 4.23 -6.46 -13.13
C ALA A 301 2.90 -6.14 -12.44
N ILE A 302 1.82 -5.94 -13.19
CA ILE A 302 0.50 -5.58 -12.69
C ILE A 302 -0.52 -6.62 -13.16
N PRO A 303 -0.53 -7.83 -12.56
CA PRO A 303 -1.47 -8.89 -12.93
C PRO A 303 -2.94 -8.48 -12.79
N TYR A 304 -3.26 -7.57 -11.87
CA TYR A 304 -4.60 -7.00 -11.77
C TYR A 304 -4.57 -5.52 -11.39
N LYS A 305 -5.51 -4.77 -11.96
CA LYS A 305 -5.79 -3.38 -11.59
C LYS A 305 -7.22 -3.02 -11.95
N ASN A 306 -7.82 -2.11 -11.17
CA ASN A 306 -9.12 -1.56 -11.49
C ASN A 306 -9.29 -0.16 -10.87
N ALA A 307 -10.19 0.63 -11.47
CA ALA A 307 -10.51 1.95 -10.97
C ALA A 307 -11.98 2.30 -11.28
N THR A 308 -12.65 2.95 -10.33
CA THR A 308 -13.95 3.55 -10.59
C THR A 308 -13.83 4.70 -11.58
N LEU A 309 -14.95 5.05 -12.24
CA LEU A 309 -14.96 6.12 -13.23
C LEU A 309 -14.51 7.48 -12.68
N MET A 310 -14.78 7.73 -11.40
CA MET A 310 -14.50 8.99 -10.71
C MET A 310 -13.70 8.73 -9.43
N LEU A 311 -12.78 9.64 -9.13
CA LEU A 311 -12.13 9.79 -7.83
C LEU A 311 -12.94 10.80 -7.01
N LEU A 312 -13.54 10.34 -5.92
CA LEU A 312 -14.36 11.10 -4.96
C LEU A 312 -15.49 11.93 -5.61
N GLY A 313 -15.96 11.54 -6.79
CA GLY A 313 -16.91 12.33 -7.59
C GLY A 313 -16.35 13.65 -8.16
N LEU A 314 -15.06 13.92 -8.00
CA LEU A 314 -14.42 15.19 -8.37
C LEU A 314 -13.66 15.10 -9.69
N TYR A 315 -12.89 14.03 -9.89
CA TYR A 315 -12.02 13.88 -11.06
C TYR A 315 -12.31 12.57 -11.77
N ARG A 316 -12.32 12.61 -13.10
CA ARG A 316 -12.48 11.40 -13.91
C ARG A 316 -11.16 10.63 -13.96
N ILE A 317 -11.26 9.30 -13.86
CA ILE A 317 -10.14 8.38 -14.12
C ILE A 317 -10.32 7.85 -15.54
N ASN A 318 -9.49 8.35 -16.47
CA ASN A 318 -9.44 7.90 -17.87
C ASN A 318 -8.34 6.86 -18.09
N TYR A 319 -7.24 6.96 -17.34
CA TYR A 319 -6.11 6.06 -17.41
C TYR A 319 -5.82 5.47 -16.04
N HIS A 320 -5.46 4.20 -15.99
CA HIS A 320 -4.93 3.57 -14.79
C HIS A 320 -4.05 2.38 -15.23
N CYS A 321 -2.74 2.55 -15.11
CA CYS A 321 -1.75 1.53 -15.45
C CYS A 321 -1.40 0.63 -14.26
N GLY A 322 -1.85 1.01 -13.06
CA GLY A 322 -1.70 0.30 -11.79
C GLY A 322 -0.74 1.00 -10.83
N LEU A 323 0.21 1.77 -11.36
CA LEU A 323 1.19 2.52 -10.58
C LEU A 323 1.06 4.01 -10.83
N SER A 324 1.14 4.78 -9.76
CA SER A 324 1.44 6.20 -9.85
C SER A 324 2.96 6.46 -9.87
N THR A 325 3.35 7.66 -10.27
CA THR A 325 4.74 8.15 -10.28
C THR A 325 4.76 9.66 -10.04
N TYR A 326 5.91 10.16 -9.59
CA TYR A 326 6.17 11.58 -9.50
C TYR A 326 6.50 12.26 -10.84
N ILE A 327 5.99 13.46 -11.06
CA ILE A 327 6.47 14.39 -12.10
C ILE A 327 7.24 15.52 -11.41
N PRO A 328 8.55 15.70 -11.67
CA PRO A 328 9.37 16.69 -10.98
C PRO A 328 8.84 18.12 -11.09
N ILE A 329 8.74 18.80 -9.94
CA ILE A 329 8.37 20.22 -9.87
C ILE A 329 9.66 21.03 -9.69
N PRO A 330 10.09 21.84 -10.68
CA PRO A 330 11.40 22.51 -10.63
C PRO A 330 11.63 23.36 -9.37
N MET A 331 10.58 23.97 -8.83
CA MET A 331 10.66 24.82 -7.63
C MET A 331 10.66 24.04 -6.31
N ALA A 332 10.28 22.75 -6.31
CA ALA A 332 10.21 21.88 -5.14
C ALA A 332 11.57 21.24 -4.81
N THR A 333 12.61 22.08 -4.65
CA THR A 333 14.02 21.63 -4.53
C THR A 333 14.23 20.59 -3.44
N ASN A 334 13.64 20.76 -2.25
CA ASN A 334 13.75 19.80 -1.16
C ASN A 334 13.10 18.44 -1.48
N LEU A 335 11.93 18.44 -2.12
CA LEU A 335 11.26 17.20 -2.53
C LEU A 335 12.09 16.46 -3.57
N ASN A 336 12.61 17.17 -4.57
CA ASN A 336 13.43 16.60 -5.62
C ASN A 336 14.76 16.03 -5.07
N ILE A 337 15.35 16.68 -4.05
CA ILE A 337 16.56 16.18 -3.36
C ILE A 337 16.24 14.87 -2.63
N TYR A 338 15.11 14.81 -1.92
CA TYR A 338 14.70 13.58 -1.25
C TYR A 338 14.35 12.46 -2.24
N TYR A 339 13.61 12.77 -3.30
CA TYR A 339 13.21 11.80 -4.34
C TYR A 339 14.42 11.08 -4.93
N LYS A 340 15.51 11.82 -5.16
CA LYS A 340 16.82 11.29 -5.60
C LYS A 340 17.46 10.27 -4.66
N THR A 341 16.94 10.13 -3.44
CA THR A 341 17.42 9.12 -2.47
C THR A 341 16.66 7.80 -2.57
N LEU A 342 15.52 7.76 -3.26
CA LEU A 342 14.72 6.55 -3.44
C LEU A 342 15.37 5.63 -4.46
N ASP A 343 15.23 4.32 -4.26
CA ASP A 343 15.87 3.34 -5.14
C ASP A 343 15.35 3.40 -6.58
N TRP A 344 14.08 3.77 -6.77
CA TRP A 344 13.50 3.97 -8.10
C TRP A 344 14.25 5.05 -8.89
N ASP A 345 14.45 6.23 -8.30
CA ASP A 345 15.16 7.33 -8.99
C ASP A 345 16.64 7.03 -9.17
N LYS A 346 17.31 6.48 -8.14
CA LYS A 346 18.71 6.06 -8.24
C LYS A 346 18.94 5.08 -9.38
N TYR A 347 17.98 4.20 -9.66
CA TYR A 347 18.10 3.20 -10.70
C TYR A 347 17.72 3.73 -12.08
N THR A 348 16.58 4.42 -12.17
CA THR A 348 15.93 4.80 -13.43
C THR A 348 16.35 6.18 -13.93
N GLY A 349 16.77 7.09 -13.05
CA GLY A 349 17.00 8.50 -13.38
C GLY A 349 15.69 9.21 -13.76
N ALA A 350 14.65 9.00 -12.97
CA ALA A 350 13.32 9.56 -13.20
C ALA A 350 13.23 11.09 -12.95
N LEU A 351 14.32 11.74 -12.53
CA LEU A 351 14.37 13.18 -12.24
C LEU A 351 15.46 13.97 -12.99
#